data_AF-A0A380DJH4-F1
#
_entry.id   AF-A0A380DJH4-F1
#
_cell.length_a   1.000
_cell.length_b   1.000
_cell.length_c   1.000
_cell.angle_alpha   90.00
_cell.angle_beta   90.00
_cell.angle_gamma   90.00
#
_symmetry.space_group_name_H-M   'P 1'
#
loop_
_entity.id
_entity.type
_entity.pdbx_description
1 polymer ?
#
loop_
_entity_poly.entity_id
_entity_poly.type
_entity_poly.pdbx_seq_one_letter_code
_entity_poly.pdbx_strand_id
1 'polypeptide(L)' 'MQADTTFITKIGTDGVADFILEDFKAAHIDTSFIIKTTEAKTGQAFITVNAEDKTPSMFMVVRI' A
#
# COMPACT_ATOMS: atom_id res chain seq x y z
N MET A 1 -21.03 11.30 -8.42
CA MET A 1 -20.90 11.46 -6.96
C MET A 1 -19.55 10.87 -6.59
N GLN A 2 -18.64 11.69 -6.03
CA GLN A 2 -17.40 11.18 -5.47
C GLN A 2 -17.75 10.66 -4.07
N ALA A 3 -17.36 9.43 -3.75
CA ALA A 3 -17.65 8.83 -2.45
C ALA A 3 -16.55 9.22 -1.45
N ASP A 4 -16.94 9.71 -0.28
CA ASP A 4 -15.98 10.00 0.79
C ASP A 4 -15.29 8.70 1.21
N THR A 5 -13.97 8.68 1.06
CA THR A 5 -13.14 7.49 1.29
C THR A 5 -12.03 7.83 2.27
N THR A 6 -11.94 7.06 3.36
CA THR A 6 -10.90 7.18 4.37
C THR A 6 -10.03 5.93 4.37
N PHE A 7 -8.71 6.12 4.39
CA PHE A 7 -7.73 5.04 4.43
C PHE A 7 -7.08 4.95 5.81
N ILE A 8 -7.25 3.81 6.48
CA ILE A 8 -6.71 3.54 7.82
C ILE A 8 -5.67 2.42 7.69
N THR A 9 -4.41 2.70 8.05
CA THR A 9 -3.33 1.70 7.95
C THR A 9 -2.18 1.99 8.92
N LYS A 10 -1.31 0.99 9.12
CA LYS A 10 -0.02 1.12 9.80
C LYS A 10 1.09 0.77 8.81
N ILE A 11 2.04 1.69 8.61
CA ILE A 11 3.16 1.55 7.66
C ILE A 11 4.50 1.77 8.37
N GLY A 12 5.57 1.24 7.78
CA GLY A 12 6.93 1.50 8.27
C GLY A 12 7.39 2.92 7.91
N THR A 13 8.44 3.39 8.58
CA THR A 13 9.17 4.63 8.20
C THR A 13 10.17 4.42 7.05
N ASP A 14 10.05 3.30 6.32
CA ASP A 14 10.97 2.89 5.26
C ASP A 14 10.75 3.60 3.92
N GLY A 15 9.73 4.46 3.83
CA GLY A 15 9.41 5.25 2.64
C GLY A 15 8.78 4.46 1.50
N VAL A 16 8.58 3.16 1.66
CA VAL A 16 8.00 2.29 0.61
C VAL A 16 6.55 2.68 0.30
N ALA A 17 5.82 3.13 1.31
CA ALA A 17 4.43 3.56 1.16
C ALA A 17 4.29 5.00 0.62
N ASP A 18 5.34 5.83 0.66
CA ASP A 18 5.21 7.27 0.41
C ASP A 18 4.66 7.56 -1.00
N PHE A 19 5.05 6.76 -2.00
CA PHE A 19 4.50 6.83 -3.37
C PHE A 19 2.98 6.66 -3.40
N ILE A 20 2.43 5.68 -2.67
CA ILE A 20 0.99 5.41 -2.62
C ILE A 20 0.26 6.56 -1.90
N LEU A 21 0.89 7.18 -0.90
CA LEU A 21 0.28 8.28 -0.15
C LEU A 21 0.15 9.56 -0.99
N GLU A 22 1.09 9.81 -1.89
CA GLU A 22 1.01 10.91 -2.84
C GLU A 22 -0.17 10.71 -3.80
N ASP A 23 -0.32 9.50 -4.35
CA ASP A 23 -1.45 9.15 -5.21
C ASP A 23 -2.80 9.28 -4.49
N PHE A 24 -2.88 8.86 -3.22
CA PHE A 24 -4.11 8.98 -2.42
C PHE A 24 -4.50 10.43 -2.14
N LYS A 25 -3.52 11.31 -1.91
CA LYS A 25 -3.78 12.75 -1.79
C LYS A 25 -4.31 13.33 -3.09
N ALA A 26 -3.74 12.94 -4.23
CA ALA A 26 -4.22 13.37 -5.55
C ALA A 26 -5.64 12.85 -5.85
N ALA A 27 -6.00 11.68 -5.31
CA ALA A 27 -7.33 11.09 -5.41
C ALA A 27 -8.36 11.64 -4.40
N HIS A 28 -8.00 12.65 -3.59
CA HIS A 28 -8.84 13.20 -2.51
C HIS A 28 -9.27 12.16 -1.44
N ILE A 29 -8.43 11.14 -1.20
CA ILE A 29 -8.65 10.16 -0.14
C ILE A 29 -8.12 10.73 1.18
N ASP A 30 -8.90 10.61 2.25
CA ASP A 30 -8.46 11.00 3.59
C ASP A 30 -7.41 10.02 4.12
N THR A 31 -6.23 10.55 4.44
CA THR A 31 -5.04 9.84 4.91
C THR A 31 -4.64 10.24 6.34
N SER A 32 -5.50 10.95 7.08
CA SER A 32 -5.23 11.38 8.46
C SER A 32 -5.01 10.24 9.45
N PHE A 33 -5.43 9.01 9.12
CA PHE A 33 -5.36 7.83 9.98
C PHE A 33 -4.22 6.87 9.63
N ILE A 34 -3.17 7.37 9.00
CA ILE A 34 -1.96 6.59 8.71
C ILE A 34 -0.99 6.66 9.88
N ILE A 35 -0.72 5.51 10.48
CA ILE A 35 0.22 5.37 11.60
C ILE A 35 1.58 4.93 11.04
N LYS A 36 2.62 5.76 11.18
CA LYS A 36 4.00 5.37 10.86
C LYS A 36 4.66 4.71 12.08
N THR A 37 5.42 3.63 11.87
CA THR A 37 6.17 2.94 12.93
C THR A 37 7.61 2.64 12.52
N THR A 38 8.52 2.61 13.50
CA THR A 38 9.90 2.15 13.35
C THR A 38 10.09 0.69 13.74
N GLU A 39 9.06 0.05 14.30
CA GLU A 39 9.12 -1.33 14.83
C GLU A 39 8.95 -2.39 13.73
N ALA A 40 8.34 -2.02 12.60
CA ALA A 40 8.06 -2.91 11.49
C ALA A 40 8.20 -2.18 10.15
N LYS A 41 8.43 -2.94 9.08
CA LYS A 41 8.49 -2.42 7.72
C LYS A 41 7.11 -2.38 7.08
N THR A 42 6.95 -1.52 6.08
CA THR A 42 5.77 -1.48 5.22
C THR A 42 5.61 -2.84 4.53
N GLY A 43 4.41 -3.43 4.64
CA GLY A 43 4.09 -4.70 4.01
C GLY A 43 4.22 -4.60 2.48
N GLN A 44 4.85 -5.61 1.87
CA GLN A 44 5.09 -5.63 0.42
C GLN A 44 4.53 -6.92 -0.17
N ALA A 45 3.91 -6.82 -1.34
CA ALA A 45 3.46 -7.97 -2.12
C ALA A 45 4.11 -7.93 -3.51
N PHE A 46 4.66 -9.06 -3.93
CA PHE A 46 5.19 -9.24 -5.27
C PHE A 46 4.17 -10.04 -6.08
N ILE A 47 3.75 -9.48 -7.21
CA ILE A 47 2.83 -10.14 -8.14
C ILE A 47 3.65 -10.52 -9.37
N THR A 48 3.74 -11.82 -9.63
CA THR A 48 4.32 -12.35 -10.86
C THR A 48 3.17 -12.70 -11.80
N VAL A 49 3.15 -12.10 -12.98
CA VAL A 49 2.20 -12.46 -14.04
C VAL A 49 2.92 -13.35 -15.03
N ASN A 50 2.46 -14.60 -15.14
CA ASN A 50 2.94 -15.50 -16.17
C ASN A 50 2.44 -15.02 -17.54
N ALA A 51 3.35 -14.88 -18.50
CA ALA A 51 3.04 -14.30 -19.81
C ALA A 51 2.15 -15.20 -20.68
N GLU A 52 2.13 -16.51 -20.41
CA GLU A 52 1.42 -17.51 -21.22
C GLU A 52 -0.07 -17.60 -20.89
N ASP A 53 -0.42 -17.55 -19.60
CA ASP A 53 -1.79 -17.75 -19.11
C ASP A 53 -2.39 -16.49 -18.46
N LYS A 54 -1.59 -15.41 -18.31
CA LYS A 54 -1.95 -14.15 -17.63
C LYS A 54 -2.46 -14.38 -16.21
N THR A 55 -2.14 -15.51 -15.59
CA THR A 55 -2.59 -15.81 -14.23
C THR A 55 -1.66 -15.08 -13.25
N PRO A 56 -2.17 -14.17 -12.40
CA PRO A 56 -1.35 -13.51 -11.40
C PRO A 56 -1.07 -14.48 -10.25
N SER A 57 0.21 -14.74 -9.98
CA SER A 57 0.66 -15.37 -8.74
C SER A 57 1.10 -14.27 -7.78
N MET A 58 0.43 -14.15 -6.63
CA MET A 58 0.76 -13.16 -5.61
C MET A 58 1.50 -13.81 -4.45
N PHE A 59 2.68 -13.28 -4.13
CA PHE A 59 3.43 -13.62 -2.93
C PHE A 59 3.53 -12.40 -2.02
N MET A 60 2.83 -12.43 -0.89
CA MET A 60 2.91 -11.37 0.11
C MET A 60 4.09 -11.64 1.05
N VAL A 61 5.02 -10.70 1.13
CA VAL A 61 6.15 -10.75 2.06
C VAL A 61 5.84 -9.78 3.19
N VAL A 62 5.34 -10.32 4.31
CA VAL A 62 5.21 -9.56 5.56
C VAL A 62 6.56 -9.57 6.26
N ARG A 63 7.29 -8.46 6.19
CA ARG A 63 8.51 -8.24 6.97
C ARG A 63 8.12 -7.55 8.27
N ILE A 64 7.92 -8.34 9.33
CA ILE A 64 7.87 -7.85 10.72
C ILE A 64 9.25 -7.34 11.12
#